data_AF-A0A191VZJ9-F1
#
_entry.id   AF-A0A191VZJ9-F1
#
_cell.length_a   1.000
_cell.length_b   1.000
_cell.length_c   1.000
_cell.angle_alpha   90.00
_cell.angle_beta   90.00
_cell.angle_gamma   90.00
#
_symmetry.space_group_name_H-M   'P 1'
#
loop_
_entity.id
_entity.type
_entity.pdbx_description
1 polymer ?
#
loop_
_entity_poly.entity_id
_entity_poly.type
_entity_poly.pdbx_seq_one_letter_code
_entity_poly.pdbx_strand_id
1 'polypeptide(L)'
;DIIRGKDLYRGYDDEEKEQRKKLEDKLKESFEKIYEELLISTSGRNKRRNGAQARYGSDENFYQLREDWWTANRATVWKALTCDHRLAGAHYFRPTCSDRKGSCSQANHYCRCGNDQPGKDNPNTDPPTYFDYVPQYLRW
;
A
#
# COMPACT_ATOMS: atom_id res chain seq x y z
N ASP A 1 -2.63 -5.24 4.66
CA ASP A 1 -3.64 -6.31 4.44
C ASP A 1 -5.07 -5.81 4.52
N ILE A 2 -5.41 -4.97 5.51
CA ILE A 2 -6.72 -4.34 5.64
C ILE A 2 -7.18 -3.70 4.31
N ILE A 3 -6.38 -2.79 3.74
CA ILE A 3 -6.70 -2.10 2.46
C ILE A 3 -6.99 -3.07 1.31
N ARG A 4 -6.39 -4.27 1.34
CA ARG A 4 -6.46 -5.28 0.28
C ARG A 4 -7.49 -6.38 0.55
N GLY A 5 -8.21 -6.30 1.67
CA GLY A 5 -9.16 -7.34 2.08
C GLY A 5 -8.49 -8.68 2.46
N LYS A 6 -7.20 -8.67 2.83
CA LYS A 6 -6.42 -9.85 3.21
C LYS A 6 -6.16 -9.99 4.72
N ASP A 7 -6.72 -9.08 5.51
CA ASP A 7 -6.56 -9.11 6.97
C ASP A 7 -7.40 -10.25 7.57
N LEU A 8 -6.76 -11.14 8.31
CA LEU A 8 -7.34 -12.34 8.91
C LEU A 8 -8.03 -12.06 10.25
N TYR A 9 -7.83 -10.87 10.81
CA TYR A 9 -8.41 -10.53 12.10
C TYR A 9 -9.91 -10.27 11.97
N ARG A 10 -10.72 -11.08 12.66
CA ARG A 10 -12.19 -11.06 12.55
C ARG A 10 -12.91 -10.27 13.65
N GLY A 11 -12.21 -9.71 14.63
CA GLY A 11 -12.84 -9.13 15.82
C GLY A 11 -12.88 -10.11 16.98
N TYR A 12 -12.49 -9.65 18.18
CA TYR A 12 -12.55 -10.43 19.41
C TYR A 12 -13.98 -10.54 19.96
N ASP A 13 -14.70 -9.41 19.96
CA ASP A 13 -16.08 -9.29 20.41
C ASP A 13 -17.00 -8.77 19.31
N ASP A 14 -18.28 -8.60 19.63
CA ASP A 14 -19.29 -8.18 18.65
C ASP A 14 -19.18 -6.69 18.28
N GLU A 15 -18.67 -5.86 19.19
CA GLU A 15 -18.43 -4.44 18.89
C GLU A 15 -17.32 -4.31 17.84
N GLU A 16 -16.21 -5.01 18.03
CA GLU A 16 -15.08 -4.97 17.11
C GLU A 16 -15.42 -5.57 15.74
N LYS A 17 -16.17 -6.68 15.72
CA LYS A 17 -16.70 -7.26 14.47
C LYS A 17 -17.51 -6.23 13.69
N GLU A 18 -18.39 -5.50 14.36
CA GLU A 18 -19.26 -4.50 13.73
C GLU A 18 -18.44 -3.29 13.22
N GLN A 19 -17.46 -2.83 13.98
CA GLN A 19 -16.55 -1.76 13.53
C GLN A 19 -15.74 -2.18 12.29
N ARG A 20 -15.29 -3.43 12.24
CA ARG A 20 -14.54 -3.97 11.10
C ARG A 20 -15.41 -4.16 9.87
N LYS A 21 -16.64 -4.59 10.05
CA LYS A 21 -17.62 -4.64 8.96
C LYS A 21 -17.84 -3.25 8.37
N LYS A 22 -18.08 -2.24 9.22
CA LYS A 22 -18.20 -0.83 8.79
C LYS A 22 -16.97 -0.31 8.05
N LEU A 23 -15.76 -0.70 8.49
CA LEU A 23 -14.52 -0.33 7.81
C LEU A 23 -14.44 -0.97 6.41
N GLU A 24 -14.74 -2.26 6.30
CA GLU A 24 -14.68 -2.96 5.02
C GLU A 24 -15.74 -2.45 4.04
N ASP A 25 -16.96 -2.16 4.52
CA ASP A 25 -18.03 -1.57 3.70
C ASP A 25 -17.61 -0.20 3.15
N LYS A 26 -17.01 0.67 3.99
CA LYS A 26 -16.48 1.97 3.52
C LYS A 26 -15.34 1.84 2.51
N LEU A 27 -14.49 0.82 2.67
CA LEU A 27 -13.42 0.57 1.71
C LEU A 27 -14.02 0.11 0.37
N LYS A 28 -15.00 -0.79 0.39
CA LYS A 28 -15.72 -1.22 -0.83
C LYS A 28 -16.36 -0.03 -1.55
N GLU A 29 -17.11 0.82 -0.84
CA GLU A 29 -17.72 2.03 -1.42
C GLU A 29 -16.66 2.96 -2.06
N SER A 30 -15.48 3.06 -1.43
CA SER A 30 -14.39 3.89 -1.96
C SER A 30 -13.79 3.29 -3.24
N PHE A 31 -13.58 1.98 -3.27
CA PHE A 31 -13.02 1.29 -4.43
C PHE A 31 -14.02 1.14 -5.57
N GLU A 32 -15.32 1.08 -5.28
CA GLU A 32 -16.40 1.16 -6.27
C GLU A 32 -16.33 2.49 -7.02
N LYS A 33 -16.26 3.62 -6.30
CA LYS A 33 -16.12 4.96 -6.92
C LYS A 33 -14.86 5.07 -7.77
N ILE A 34 -13.72 4.56 -7.27
CA ILE A 34 -12.47 4.52 -8.05
C ILE A 34 -12.65 3.70 -9.32
N TYR A 35 -13.32 2.54 -9.23
CA TYR A 35 -13.58 1.68 -10.38
C TYR A 35 -14.48 2.37 -11.43
N GLU A 36 -15.56 3.02 -11.00
CA GLU A 36 -16.44 3.80 -11.87
C GLU A 36 -15.68 4.94 -12.58
N GLU A 37 -14.85 5.70 -11.86
CA GLU A 37 -14.00 6.74 -12.44
C GLU A 37 -12.98 6.18 -13.46
N LEU A 38 -12.43 4.99 -13.20
CA LEU A 38 -11.54 4.29 -14.13
C LEU A 38 -12.27 3.87 -15.41
N LEU A 39 -13.53 3.41 -15.32
CA LEU A 39 -14.36 3.10 -16.48
C LEU A 39 -14.65 4.35 -17.33
N ILE A 40 -14.96 5.48 -16.69
CA ILE A 40 -15.22 6.75 -17.38
C ILE A 40 -13.96 7.28 -18.06
N SER A 41 -12.85 7.37 -17.33
CA SER A 41 -11.59 7.96 -17.82
C SER A 41 -10.95 7.17 -18.96
N THR A 42 -11.13 5.84 -18.99
CA THR A 42 -10.60 4.98 -20.07
C THR A 42 -11.48 4.97 -21.32
N SER A 43 -12.70 5.51 -21.25
CA SER A 43 -13.63 5.57 -22.39
C SER A 43 -13.29 6.65 -23.44
N GLY A 44 -12.53 7.69 -23.07
CA GLY A 44 -12.25 8.85 -23.93
C GLY A 44 -10.91 8.82 -24.71
N ARG A 45 -9.93 8.01 -24.29
CA ARG A 45 -8.60 7.94 -24.91
C ARG A 45 -8.39 6.58 -25.59
N ASN A 46 -8.74 6.50 -26.87
CA ASN A 46 -8.67 5.30 -27.72
C ASN A 46 -9.65 4.18 -27.33
N LYS A 47 -10.37 3.67 -28.33
CA LYS A 47 -11.46 2.67 -28.28
C LYS A 47 -11.09 1.27 -27.73
N ARG A 48 -10.18 1.13 -26.77
CA ARG A 48 -10.11 -0.07 -25.92
C ARG A 48 -11.13 0.12 -24.79
N ARG A 49 -12.42 0.05 -25.15
CA ARG A 49 -13.60 0.35 -24.32
C ARG A 49 -13.65 -0.31 -22.94
N ASN A 50 -12.75 -1.23 -22.64
CA ASN A 50 -12.83 -2.09 -21.47
C ASN A 50 -11.48 -2.18 -20.72
N GLY A 51 -10.61 -1.16 -20.71
CA GLY A 51 -9.29 -1.29 -20.06
C GLY A 51 -9.39 -1.71 -18.59
N ALA A 52 -10.16 -0.96 -17.79
CA ALA A 52 -10.42 -1.30 -16.39
C ALA A 52 -11.37 -2.51 -16.26
N GLN A 53 -12.43 -2.60 -17.07
CA GLN A 53 -13.37 -3.72 -17.03
C GLN A 53 -12.73 -5.07 -17.40
N ALA A 54 -11.83 -5.09 -18.39
CA ALA A 54 -11.13 -6.30 -18.81
C ALA A 54 -10.05 -6.71 -17.79
N ARG A 55 -9.47 -5.74 -17.06
CA ARG A 55 -8.49 -6.02 -16.01
C ARG A 55 -9.15 -6.50 -14.72
N TYR A 56 -10.19 -5.80 -14.26
CA TYR A 56 -10.77 -5.99 -12.93
C TYR A 56 -12.13 -6.73 -12.94
N GLY A 57 -12.78 -6.86 -14.09
CA GLY A 57 -14.03 -7.59 -14.24
C GLY A 57 -15.19 -6.98 -13.44
N SER A 58 -15.95 -7.85 -12.77
CA SER A 58 -17.11 -7.51 -11.95
C SER A 58 -16.95 -8.02 -10.52
N ASP A 59 -15.72 -8.01 -9.99
CA ASP A 59 -15.47 -8.37 -8.60
C ASP A 59 -16.02 -7.29 -7.66
N GLU A 60 -17.10 -7.60 -6.94
CA GLU A 60 -17.74 -6.70 -5.96
C GLU A 60 -16.81 -6.27 -4.82
N ASN A 61 -15.73 -7.01 -4.56
CA ASN A 61 -14.76 -6.69 -3.52
C ASN A 61 -13.51 -5.98 -4.04
N PHE A 62 -13.41 -5.83 -5.38
CA PHE A 62 -12.34 -5.13 -6.07
C PHE A 62 -10.93 -5.60 -5.69
N TYR A 63 -10.72 -6.87 -5.36
CA TYR A 63 -9.47 -7.35 -4.77
C TYR A 63 -8.24 -7.04 -5.65
N GLN A 64 -8.34 -7.25 -6.96
CA GLN A 64 -7.24 -6.95 -7.88
C GLN A 64 -6.96 -5.44 -7.97
N LEU A 65 -8.00 -4.61 -8.01
CA LEU A 65 -7.86 -3.14 -7.98
C LEU A 65 -7.23 -2.67 -6.67
N ARG A 66 -7.60 -3.27 -5.54
CA ARG A 66 -7.05 -2.96 -4.21
C ARG A 66 -5.56 -3.35 -4.10
N GLU A 67 -5.17 -4.49 -4.68
CA GLU A 67 -3.75 -4.90 -4.78
C GLU A 67 -2.92 -3.95 -5.65
N ASP A 68 -3.46 -3.58 -6.82
CA ASP A 68 -2.80 -2.65 -7.74
C ASP A 68 -2.68 -1.25 -7.12
N TRP A 69 -3.73 -0.79 -6.45
CA TRP A 69 -3.72 0.46 -5.70
C TRP A 69 -2.68 0.45 -4.58
N TRP A 70 -2.60 -0.63 -3.80
CA TRP A 70 -1.57 -0.75 -2.76
C TRP A 70 -0.17 -0.70 -3.37
N THR A 71 0.08 -1.45 -4.44
CA THR A 71 1.38 -1.47 -5.12
C THR A 71 1.77 -0.09 -5.66
N ALA A 72 0.81 0.66 -6.21
CA ALA A 72 1.04 2.02 -6.71
C ALA A 72 1.30 3.05 -5.58
N ASN A 73 0.73 2.86 -4.39
CA ASN A 73 0.73 3.89 -3.33
C ASN A 73 1.57 3.53 -2.09
N ARG A 74 2.08 2.30 -1.96
CA ARG A 74 2.83 1.82 -0.77
C ARG A 74 4.02 2.71 -0.41
N ALA A 75 4.71 3.28 -1.40
CA ALA A 75 5.81 4.21 -1.16
C ALA A 75 5.35 5.48 -0.44
N THR A 76 4.24 6.08 -0.88
CA THR A 76 3.63 7.25 -0.24
C THR A 76 3.12 6.93 1.16
N VAL A 77 2.49 5.77 1.34
CA VAL A 77 2.05 5.30 2.67
C VAL A 77 3.25 5.14 3.61
N TRP A 78 4.36 4.56 3.15
CA TRP A 78 5.58 4.43 3.95
C TRP A 78 6.18 5.78 4.33
N LYS A 79 6.18 6.76 3.42
CA LYS A 79 6.60 8.13 3.72
C LYS A 79 5.76 8.74 4.83
N ALA A 80 4.44 8.57 4.80
CA ALA A 80 3.57 9.04 5.86
C ALA A 80 3.82 8.31 7.19
N LEU A 81 4.02 6.98 7.17
CA LEU A 81 4.30 6.19 8.37
C LEU A 81 5.60 6.61 9.07
N THR A 82 6.58 7.07 8.29
CA THR A 82 7.94 7.39 8.76
C THR A 82 8.21 8.90 8.84
N CYS A 83 7.18 9.74 8.88
CA CYS A 83 7.35 11.20 8.84
C CYS A 83 7.74 11.84 10.19
N ASP A 84 7.60 11.10 11.29
CA ASP A 84 7.81 11.64 12.64
C ASP A 84 9.30 11.86 12.95
N HIS A 85 9.63 13.04 13.47
CA HIS A 85 10.97 13.42 13.93
C HIS A 85 11.61 12.42 14.91
N ARG A 86 10.82 11.70 15.70
CA ARG A 86 11.32 10.67 16.63
C ARG A 86 12.04 9.52 15.91
N LEU A 87 11.78 9.35 14.60
CA LEU A 87 12.41 8.33 13.77
C LEU A 87 13.73 8.80 13.14
N ALA A 88 14.21 10.00 13.42
CA ALA A 88 15.45 10.54 12.83
C ALA A 88 16.68 9.64 13.04
N GLY A 89 16.74 8.91 14.16
CA GLY A 89 17.78 7.91 14.45
C GLY A 89 17.35 6.46 14.24
N ALA A 90 16.10 6.21 13.84
CA ALA A 90 15.57 4.87 13.63
C ALA A 90 16.09 4.28 12.31
N HIS A 91 16.25 2.97 12.29
CA HIS A 91 16.68 2.22 11.12
C HIS A 91 15.86 0.95 10.93
N TYR A 92 15.67 0.55 9.67
CA TYR A 92 15.15 -0.78 9.38
C TYR A 92 16.27 -1.81 9.53
N PHE A 93 16.05 -2.83 10.36
CA PHE A 93 17.10 -3.74 10.83
C PHE A 93 17.73 -4.60 9.72
N ARG A 94 17.02 -4.82 8.60
CA ARG A 94 17.56 -5.61 7.47
C ARG A 94 18.40 -4.72 6.53
N PRO A 95 19.51 -5.23 5.97
CA PRO A 95 20.32 -4.49 5.00
C PRO A 95 19.65 -4.52 3.62
N THR A 96 18.69 -3.63 3.39
CA THR A 96 17.82 -3.63 2.20
C THR A 96 18.09 -2.47 1.25
N CYS A 97 18.92 -1.51 1.64
CA CYS A 97 19.34 -0.41 0.78
C CYS A 97 20.64 -0.78 0.05
N SER A 98 20.82 -0.28 -1.16
CA SER A 98 22.14 -0.28 -1.80
C SER A 98 22.90 0.96 -1.37
N ASP A 99 24.17 0.80 -0.99
CA ASP A 99 25.09 1.93 -0.99
C ASP A 99 25.62 2.18 -2.42
N ARG A 100 26.32 3.31 -2.62
CA ARG A 100 26.92 3.68 -3.92
C ARG A 100 28.10 2.78 -4.32
N LYS A 101 28.54 1.86 -3.46
CA LYS A 101 29.66 0.94 -3.67
C LYS A 101 29.18 -0.49 -3.95
N GLY A 102 27.87 -0.72 -4.07
CA GLY A 102 27.28 -2.03 -4.31
C GLY A 102 27.19 -2.92 -3.07
N SER A 103 27.43 -2.38 -1.87
CA SER A 103 27.24 -3.08 -0.61
C SER A 103 25.82 -2.85 -0.07
N CYS A 104 25.28 -3.85 0.62
CA CYS A 104 23.98 -3.73 1.27
C CYS A 104 24.12 -2.92 2.56
N SER A 105 23.28 -1.90 2.72
CA SER A 105 23.21 -1.06 3.91
C SER A 105 21.80 -1.05 4.49
N GLN A 106 21.69 -0.72 5.77
CA GLN A 106 20.40 -0.53 6.42
C GLN A 106 19.75 0.78 5.98
N ALA A 107 18.42 0.82 6.05
CA ALA A 107 17.65 2.04 5.83
C ALA A 107 17.79 2.93 7.08
N ASN A 108 18.83 3.74 7.10
CA ASN A 108 19.18 4.61 8.22
C ASN A 108 18.46 5.96 8.08
N HIS A 109 18.08 6.53 9.23
CA HIS A 109 17.32 7.79 9.33
C HIS A 109 15.90 7.68 8.78
N TYR A 110 14.92 7.74 9.68
CA TYR A 110 13.50 7.58 9.36
C TYR A 110 13.15 6.22 8.75
N CYS A 111 14.00 5.20 8.91
CA CYS A 111 13.83 3.90 8.26
C CYS A 111 13.67 4.04 6.72
N ARG A 112 14.47 4.89 6.07
CA ARG A 112 14.42 5.11 4.62
C ARG A 112 15.79 4.95 3.95
N CYS A 113 15.79 4.64 2.66
CA CYS A 113 17.02 4.49 1.87
C CYS A 113 17.47 5.82 1.24
N GLY A 114 18.76 5.94 0.92
CA GLY A 114 19.26 7.00 0.05
C GLY A 114 19.23 8.42 0.63
N ASN A 115 19.30 8.55 1.97
CA ASN A 115 19.15 9.83 2.68
C ASN A 115 17.77 10.50 2.47
N ASP A 116 16.75 9.72 2.11
CA ASP A 116 15.38 10.20 2.05
C ASP A 116 14.89 10.61 3.44
N GLN A 117 14.31 11.80 3.56
CA GLN A 117 13.86 12.33 4.84
C GLN A 117 12.57 13.15 4.72
N PRO A 118 11.77 13.24 5.78
CA PRO A 118 10.52 14.00 5.76
C PRO A 118 10.76 15.46 5.33
N GLY A 119 9.96 15.95 4.38
CA GLY A 119 10.05 17.32 3.86
C GLY A 119 11.18 17.55 2.84
N LYS A 120 12.02 16.55 2.56
CA LYS A 120 12.97 16.53 1.43
C LYS A 120 12.93 15.15 0.78
N ASP A 121 11.75 14.73 0.37
CA ASP A 121 11.53 13.39 -0.17
C ASP A 121 12.25 13.19 -1.51
N ASN A 122 13.02 12.13 -1.61
CA ASN A 122 13.57 11.65 -2.86
C ASN A 122 12.45 11.07 -3.75
N PRO A 123 12.54 11.26 -5.07
CA PRO A 123 11.64 10.62 -6.01
C PRO A 123 11.88 9.10 -6.02
N ASN A 124 10.80 8.33 -6.15
CA ASN A 124 10.83 6.86 -6.32
C ASN A 124 11.57 6.08 -5.21
N THR A 125 11.53 6.56 -3.97
CA THR A 125 12.02 5.79 -2.82
C THR A 125 11.05 4.65 -2.48
N ASP A 126 11.47 3.42 -2.74
CA ASP A 126 10.74 2.24 -2.29
C ASP A 126 10.88 2.03 -0.77
N PRO A 127 9.82 1.56 -0.08
CA PRO A 127 9.92 1.09 1.29
C PRO A 127 11.04 0.04 1.43
N PRO A 128 11.85 0.06 2.49
CA PRO A 128 12.94 -0.90 2.72
C PRO A 128 12.45 -2.30 3.12
N THR A 129 11.16 -2.58 3.00
CA THR A 129 10.53 -3.83 3.45
C THR A 129 9.60 -4.37 2.38
N TYR A 130 9.49 -5.69 2.32
CA TYR A 130 8.52 -6.42 1.52
C TYR A 130 7.59 -7.26 2.40
N PHE A 131 7.50 -6.96 3.69
CA PHE A 131 6.62 -7.69 4.62
C PHE A 131 5.16 -7.61 4.19
N ASP A 132 4.75 -6.55 3.51
CA ASP A 132 3.43 -6.43 2.88
C ASP A 132 3.20 -7.45 1.75
N TYR A 133 4.22 -8.11 1.23
CA TYR A 133 4.07 -9.21 0.26
C TYR A 133 4.21 -10.61 0.88
N VAL A 134 4.46 -10.70 2.20
CA VAL A 134 4.49 -11.97 2.95
C VAL A 134 3.09 -12.27 3.50
N PRO A 135 2.54 -13.50 3.38
CA PRO A 135 1.25 -13.85 3.97
C PRO A 135 1.16 -13.50 5.46
N GLN A 136 0.02 -12.95 5.91
CA GLN A 136 -0.14 -12.47 7.30
C GLN A 136 0.19 -13.51 8.36
N TYR A 137 -0.23 -14.76 8.15
CA TYR A 137 0.03 -15.86 9.07
C TYR A 137 1.52 -16.10 9.35
N LEU A 138 2.40 -15.81 8.38
CA LEU A 138 3.86 -15.96 8.55
C LEU A 138 4.52 -14.74 9.21
N ARG A 139 3.76 -13.66 9.46
CA ARG A 139 4.25 -12.41 10.09
C ARG A 139 3.84 -12.29 11.55
N TRP A 140 2.91 -13.12 12.02
CA TRP A 140 2.35 -13.13 13.36
C TRP A 140 2.98 -14.24 14.20
#